data_AF-A0A172TSK8-F1
#
_entry.id   AF-A0A172TSK8-F1
#
_cell.length_a   1.000
_cell.length_b   1.000
_cell.length_c   1.000
_cell.angle_alpha   90.00
_cell.angle_beta   90.00
_cell.angle_gamma   90.00
#
_symmetry.space_group_name_H-M   'P 1'
#
loop_
_entity.id
_entity.type
_entity.pdbx_description
1 polymer ?
#
loop_
_entity_poly.entity_id
_entity_poly.type
_entity_poly.pdbx_seq_one_letter_code
_entity_poly.pdbx_strand_id
1 'polypeptide(L)' 'MNIPQQSFEEDFDNNATIAMEVVADANGKVTSATYTSKGSTGTATPRMKEIARDLAFKLKIGPADGVQKGVVKFNFRVK' A
#
# COMPACT_ATOMS: atom_id res chain seq x y z
N MET A 1 17.27 6.10 37.48
CA MET A 1 15.97 5.88 36.81
C MET A 1 16.24 4.95 35.64
N ASN A 2 15.89 3.67 35.77
CA ASN A 2 16.18 2.66 34.75
C ASN A 2 15.01 2.69 33.75
N ILE A 3 15.22 3.19 32.54
CA ILE A 3 14.21 3.09 31.48
C ILE A 3 14.34 1.65 30.94
N PRO A 4 13.36 0.76 31.14
CA PRO A 4 13.45 -0.57 30.58
C PRO A 4 13.54 -0.47 29.05
N GLN A 5 14.48 -1.22 28.46
CA GLN A 5 14.57 -1.38 27.02
C GLN A 5 13.22 -1.92 26.53
N GLN A 6 12.48 -1.11 25.79
CA GLN A 6 11.24 -1.56 25.15
C GLN A 6 11.64 -2.43 23.96
N SER A 7 11.85 -3.71 24.23
CA SER A 7 11.91 -4.71 23.17
C SER A 7 10.47 -4.92 22.70
N PHE A 8 10.08 -4.22 21.64
CA PHE A 8 8.96 -4.64 20.82
C PHE A 8 9.47 -5.82 20.02
N GLU A 9 9.41 -7.03 20.59
CA GLU A 9 9.48 -8.24 19.78
C GLU A 9 8.39 -8.09 18.70
N GLU A 10 8.82 -8.02 17.44
CA GLU A 10 7.99 -7.81 16.26
C GLU A 10 7.12 -9.05 15.97
N ASP A 11 6.34 -9.52 16.94
CA ASP A 11 5.19 -10.39 16.73
C ASP A 11 3.96 -9.54 16.39
N PHE A 12 4.12 -8.70 15.39
CA PHE A 12 2.95 -8.09 14.81
C PHE A 12 2.35 -9.05 13.79
N ASP A 13 1.32 -9.76 14.21
CA ASP A 13 0.16 -10.14 13.41
C ASP A 13 -0.51 -8.90 12.77
N ASN A 14 0.27 -8.06 12.06
CA ASN A 14 -0.19 -6.80 11.48
C ASN A 14 -1.02 -7.11 10.25
N ASN A 15 -2.29 -7.46 10.49
CA ASN A 15 -3.35 -7.27 9.53
C ASN A 15 -3.38 -5.77 9.20
N ALA A 16 -2.82 -5.40 8.05
CA ALA A 16 -2.65 -4.01 7.63
C ALA A 16 -3.33 -3.78 6.29
N THR A 17 -3.98 -2.63 6.15
CA THR A 17 -4.49 -2.17 4.87
C THR A 17 -3.55 -1.08 4.37
N ILE A 18 -2.98 -1.26 3.18
CA ILE A 18 -2.16 -0.24 2.52
C ILE A 18 -2.97 0.34 1.37
N ALA A 19 -3.33 1.61 1.47
CA ALA A 19 -3.93 2.38 0.40
C ALA A 19 -2.85 3.03 -0.47
N MET A 20 -2.95 2.80 -1.78
CA MET A 20 -2.07 3.36 -2.80
C MET A 20 -2.91 4.22 -3.75
N GLU A 21 -2.57 5.50 -3.86
CA GLU A 21 -3.06 6.36 -4.93
C GLU A 21 -2.36 5.99 -6.22
N VAL A 22 -3.15 5.55 -7.21
CA VAL A 22 -2.66 5.12 -8.52
C VAL A 22 -3.11 6.10 -9.59
N VAL A 23 -2.22 6.33 -10.55
CA VAL A 23 -2.51 7.05 -11.79
C VAL A 23 -2.21 6.11 -12.93
N ALA A 24 -3.16 5.92 -13.84
CA ALA A 24 -2.99 5.16 -15.07
C ALA A 24 -3.24 6.03 -16.30
N ASP A 25 -2.55 5.70 -17.39
CA ASP A 25 -2.78 6.31 -18.69
C ASP A 25 -4.06 5.78 -19.37
N ALA A 26 -4.38 6.32 -20.55
CA ALA A 26 -5.57 5.93 -21.32
C ALA A 26 -5.54 4.45 -21.77
N ASN A 27 -4.36 3.83 -21.83
CA ASN A 27 -4.21 2.41 -22.15
C ASN A 27 -4.36 1.51 -20.91
N GLY A 28 -4.62 2.11 -19.74
CA GLY A 28 -4.77 1.39 -18.48
C GLY A 28 -3.44 0.99 -17.82
N LYS A 29 -2.31 1.50 -18.32
CA LYS A 29 -1.00 1.26 -17.71
C LYS A 29 -0.78 2.22 -16.54
N VAL A 30 -0.51 1.67 -15.37
CA VAL A 30 -0.20 2.46 -14.17
C VAL A 30 1.14 3.18 -14.37
N THR A 31 1.11 4.50 -14.26
CA THR A 31 2.26 5.41 -14.41
C THR A 31 2.74 5.97 -13.07
N SER A 32 1.89 5.98 -12.04
CA SER A 32 2.26 6.37 -10.68
C SER A 32 1.52 5.52 -9.65
N ALA A 33 2.19 5.22 -8.54
CA ALA A 33 1.63 4.54 -7.38
C ALA A 33 2.30 5.12 -6.12
N THR A 34 1.52 5.84 -5.32
CA THR A 34 1.99 6.56 -4.13
C THR A 34 1.22 6.10 -2.91
N TYR A 35 1.92 5.85 -1.81
CA TYR A 35 1.28 5.52 -0.54
C TYR A 35 0.45 6.70 -0.02
N THR A 36 -0.77 6.41 0.45
CA THR A 36 -1.59 7.39 1.16
C THR A 36 -1.96 6.86 2.54
N SER A 37 -1.81 7.70 3.57
CA SER A 37 -2.30 7.37 4.91
C SER A 37 -3.83 7.32 4.95
N LYS A 38 -4.50 8.06 4.05
CA LYS A 38 -5.95 8.09 3.94
C LYS A 38 -6.48 6.75 3.45
N GLY A 39 -7.10 6.00 4.35
CA GLY A 39 -7.64 4.67 4.06
C GLY A 39 -6.65 3.52 4.22
N SER A 40 -5.42 3.81 4.66
CA SER A 40 -4.51 2.81 5.21
C SER A 40 -4.83 2.56 6.69
N THR A 41 -4.63 1.32 7.16
CA THR A 41 -4.88 0.91 8.55
C THR A 41 -3.75 0.02 9.05
N GLY A 42 -3.53 -0.02 10.37
CA GLY A 42 -2.48 -0.82 11.00
C GLY A 42 -1.08 -0.24 10.82
N THR A 43 -0.06 -0.99 11.23
CA THR A 43 1.34 -0.56 11.10
C THR A 43 1.83 -0.84 9.68
N ALA A 44 1.78 0.20 8.84
CA ALA A 44 2.29 0.13 7.48
C ALA A 44 3.83 0.14 7.45
N THR A 45 4.43 -1.05 7.50
CA THR A 45 5.89 -1.20 7.42
C THR A 45 6.43 -0.76 6.04
N PRO A 46 7.70 -0.30 5.94
CA PRO A 46 8.30 0.05 4.65
C PRO A 46 8.18 -1.06 3.61
N ARG A 47 8.42 -2.32 4.02
CA ARG A 47 8.30 -3.50 3.17
C ARG A 47 6.87 -3.71 2.64
N MET A 48 5.84 -3.52 3.46
CA MET A 48 4.44 -3.62 3.00
C MET A 48 4.11 -2.55 1.95
N LYS A 49 4.64 -1.33 2.12
CA LYS A 49 4.45 -0.23 1.15
C LYS A 49 5.13 -0.53 -0.17
N GLU A 50 6.34 -1.09 -0.16
CA GLU A 50 7.06 -1.52 -1.37
C GLU A 50 6.29 -2.63 -2.11
N ILE A 51 5.84 -3.66 -1.40
CA ILE A 51 5.04 -4.74 -2.00
C ILE A 51 3.74 -4.18 -2.59
N ALA A 52 3.03 -3.31 -1.87
CA ALA A 52 1.81 -2.68 -2.35
C ALA A 52 2.06 -1.81 -3.61
N ARG A 53 3.18 -1.11 -3.66
CA ARG A 53 3.61 -0.33 -4.83
C ARG A 53 3.87 -1.22 -6.04
N ASP A 54 4.62 -2.30 -5.86
CA ASP A 54 4.92 -3.24 -6.94
C ASP A 54 3.65 -3.93 -7.45
N LEU A 55 2.74 -4.31 -6.56
CA LEU A 55 1.44 -4.85 -6.92
C LEU A 55 0.59 -3.82 -7.67
N ALA A 56 0.59 -2.56 -7.23
CA ALA A 56 -0.12 -1.47 -7.91
C ALA A 56 0.34 -1.28 -9.35
N PHE A 57 1.66 -1.31 -9.63
CA PHE A 57 2.17 -1.22 -11.00
C PHE A 57 1.84 -2.43 -11.87
N LYS A 58 1.57 -3.58 -11.26
CA LYS A 58 1.16 -4.81 -11.97
C LYS A 58 -0.35 -4.86 -12.24
N LEU A 59 -1.13 -3.94 -11.70
CA LEU A 59 -2.57 -3.87 -11.99
C LEU A 59 -2.80 -3.54 -13.45
N LYS A 60 -3.70 -4.29 -14.07
CA LYS A 60 -4.27 -3.93 -15.37
C LYS A 60 -5.54 -3.14 -15.10
N ILE A 61 -5.44 -1.82 -15.17
CA ILE A 61 -6.61 -0.95 -15.14
C ILE A 61 -7.24 -1.03 -16.54
N GLY A 62 -8.57 -1.05 -16.63
CA GLY A 62 -9.24 -1.06 -17.94
C GLY A 62 -8.90 0.21 -18.73
N PRO A 63 -8.96 0.18 -20.06
CA PRO A 63 -8.82 1.40 -20.86
C PRO A 63 -9.94 2.39 -20.49
N ALA A 64 -9.64 3.68 -20.56
CA ALA A 64 -10.62 4.75 -20.35
C ALA A 64 -10.27 5.97 -21.21
N ASP A 65 -11.24 6.87 -21.34
CA ASP A 65 -11.09 8.13 -22.09
C ASP A 65 -10.25 9.14 -21.27
N GLY A 66 -8.95 8.85 -21.13
CA GLY A 66 -7.97 9.74 -20.50
C GLY A 66 -7.24 9.15 -19.29
N VAL A 67 -6.65 10.04 -18.47
CA VAL A 67 -5.90 9.67 -17.28
C VAL A 67 -6.84 9.24 -16.17
N GLN A 68 -6.63 8.03 -15.65
CA GLN A 68 -7.42 7.49 -14.56
C GLN A 68 -6.68 7.69 -13.24
N LYS A 69 -7.38 8.19 -12.23
CA LYS A 69 -6.86 8.34 -10.87
C LYS A 69 -7.76 7.60 -9.90
N GLY A 70 -7.18 6.86 -8.97
CA GLY A 70 -7.95 6.11 -7.98
C GLY A 70 -7.12 5.71 -6.77
N VAL A 71 -7.79 5.15 -5.77
CA VAL A 71 -7.13 4.56 -4.60
C VAL A 71 -7.36 3.06 -4.62
N VAL A 72 -6.27 2.29 -4.59
CA VAL A 72 -6.32 0.83 -4.46
C VAL A 72 -5.89 0.44 -3.05
N LYS A 73 -6.66 -0.43 -2.41
CA LYS A 73 -6.37 -0.93 -1.07
C LYS A 73 -5.84 -2.36 -1.13
N PHE A 74 -4.67 -2.58 -0.55
CA PHE A 74 -4.04 -3.88 -0.41
C PHE A 74 -4.15 -4.35 1.03
N ASN A 75 -4.83 -5.47 1.26
CA ASN A 75 -4.98 -6.05 2.59
C ASN A 75 -3.89 -7.10 2.79
N PHE A 76 -2.98 -6.83 3.72
CA PHE A 76 -1.98 -7.78 4.19
C PHE A 76 -2.57 -8.50 5.39
N ARG A 77 -2.58 -9.83 5.34
CA ARG A 77 -3.01 -10.68 6.44
C ARG A 77 -1.94 -11.71 6.72
N VAL A 78 -1.66 -11.93 8.01
CA VAL A 78 -0.84 -13.06 8.46
C VAL A 78 -1.74 -14.30 8.42
N LYS A 79 -1.16 -15.44 8.05
CA LYS A 79 -1.89 -16.68 7.78
C LYS A 79 -1.54 -17.74 8.81
#